data_AF-A0A2L0BWH6-F1
#
_entry.id   AF-A0A2L0BWH6-F1
#
_cell.length_a   1.000
_cell.length_b   1.000
_cell.length_c   1.000
_cell.angle_alpha   90.00
_cell.angle_beta   90.00
_cell.angle_gamma   90.00
#
_symmetry.space_group_name_H-M   'P 1'
#
loop_
_entity.id
_entity.type
_entity.pdbx_description
1 polymer ?
#
loop_
_entity_poly.entity_id
_entity_poly.type
_entity_poly.pdbx_seq_one_letter_code
_entity_poly.pdbx_strand_id
1 'polypeptide(L)'
;VMDIVDEVNPGEQNIKLKASNSHKGPYELENIQHVQELKDEHEGPIWCMKFSCCGRLLATAGQDKVLRIWVVKDAYQFFQDMRSKYNAEKVSPTPSQESLVSHHSSDDNHTAILEALKSDEANRLIFVSKPFCTYSGHTSDLLDVSWSKNYFILSSSMDKTVRLWHISRKECLCCF
;
A
#
# COMPACT_ATOMS: atom_id res chain seq x y z
N VAL A 1 28.50 -7.07 5.12
CA VAL A 1 27.22 -7.78 5.31
C VAL A 1 26.90 -7.61 6.78
N MET A 2 25.75 -7.03 7.11
CA MET A 2 25.28 -6.80 8.47
C MET A 2 24.13 -7.76 8.73
N ASP A 3 24.15 -8.43 9.88
CA ASP A 3 23.01 -9.20 10.36
C ASP A 3 22.03 -8.21 11.02
N ILE A 4 20.76 -8.30 10.63
CA ILE A 4 19.69 -7.49 11.21
C ILE A 4 19.09 -8.28 12.38
N VAL A 5 18.85 -7.61 13.50
CA VAL A 5 18.05 -8.19 14.58
C VAL A 5 16.60 -8.29 14.09
N ASP A 6 16.12 -9.52 13.92
CA ASP A 6 14.71 -9.78 13.63
C ASP A 6 13.94 -9.87 14.96
N GLU A 7 13.36 -8.74 15.37
CA GLU A 7 12.48 -8.67 16.54
C GLU A 7 11.05 -9.14 16.23
N VAL A 8 10.69 -9.27 14.95
CA VAL A 8 9.34 -9.63 14.50
C VAL A 8 9.17 -11.15 14.49
N ASN A 9 10.19 -11.89 14.01
CA ASN A 9 10.21 -13.35 13.99
C ASN A 9 11.49 -13.90 14.66
N PRO A 10 11.62 -13.84 16.00
CA PRO A 10 12.83 -14.26 16.68
C PRO A 10 13.11 -15.76 16.48
N GLY A 11 14.19 -16.07 15.75
CA GLY A 11 14.65 -17.45 15.50
C GLY A 11 14.40 -17.99 14.08
N GLU A 12 13.63 -17.27 13.26
CA GLU A 12 13.59 -17.51 11.81
C GLU A 12 14.70 -16.71 11.10
N GLN A 13 15.08 -17.16 9.90
CA GLN A 13 16.25 -16.75 9.10
C GLN A 13 16.84 -15.35 9.41
N ASN A 14 18.15 -15.29 9.73
CA ASN A 14 18.85 -14.00 9.85
C ASN A 14 18.74 -13.20 8.54
N ILE A 15 18.07 -12.05 8.58
CA ILE A 15 18.02 -11.12 7.46
C ILE A 15 19.41 -10.49 7.30
N LYS A 16 20.05 -10.74 6.16
CA LYS A 16 21.39 -10.23 5.84
C LYS A 16 21.32 -9.07 4.88
N LEU A 17 21.82 -7.90 5.31
CA LEU A 17 21.97 -6.74 4.44
C LEU A 17 23.40 -6.61 3.93
N LYS A 18 23.56 -6.36 2.63
CA LYS A 18 24.83 -6.00 2.03
C LYS A 18 24.71 -4.63 1.39
N ALA A 19 25.26 -3.62 2.05
CA ALA A 19 25.40 -2.30 1.45
C ALA A 19 26.40 -2.35 0.27
N SER A 20 26.12 -1.58 -0.77
CA SER A 20 27.10 -1.32 -1.84
C SER A 20 28.32 -0.61 -1.26
N ASN A 21 29.52 -0.98 -1.73
CA ASN A 21 30.76 -0.29 -1.35
C ASN A 21 31.01 0.98 -2.18
N SER A 22 30.23 1.24 -3.23
CA SER A 22 30.32 2.45 -4.05
C SER A 22 29.20 3.43 -3.70
N HIS A 23 29.47 4.74 -3.81
CA HIS A 23 28.54 5.82 -3.52
C HIS A 23 28.02 5.84 -2.08
N LYS A 24 28.91 5.65 -1.09
CA LYS A 24 28.56 5.88 0.31
C LYS A 24 28.15 7.35 0.47
N GLY A 25 26.84 7.58 0.59
CA GLY A 25 26.30 8.87 0.99
C GLY A 25 26.71 9.21 2.44
N PRO A 26 26.37 10.41 2.93
CA PRO A 26 26.78 10.86 4.27
C PRO A 26 26.06 10.12 5.42
N TYR A 27 25.13 9.20 5.11
CA TYR A 27 24.32 8.51 6.10
C TYR A 27 24.93 7.13 6.41
N GLU A 28 25.35 6.96 7.66
CA GLU A 28 25.72 5.66 8.20
C GLU A 28 24.46 5.03 8.84
N LEU A 29 24.04 3.88 8.30
CA LEU A 29 22.87 3.13 8.78
C LEU A 29 23.31 2.18 9.89
N GLU A 30 23.54 2.71 11.08
CA GLU A 30 24.13 1.93 12.19
C GLU A 30 23.13 1.04 12.93
N ASN A 31 21.82 1.28 12.81
CA ASN A 31 20.77 0.58 13.55
C ASN A 31 19.64 0.07 12.66
N ILE A 32 19.96 -0.77 11.66
CA ILE A 32 18.93 -1.39 10.83
C ILE A 32 18.24 -2.48 11.64
N GLN A 33 16.91 -2.41 11.70
CA GLN A 33 16.06 -3.35 12.43
C GLN A 33 14.89 -3.78 11.55
N HIS A 34 14.46 -5.04 11.71
CA HIS A 34 13.17 -5.47 11.17
C HIS A 34 12.08 -5.03 12.13
N VAL A 35 11.19 -4.13 11.69
CA VAL A 35 10.20 -3.47 12.55
C VAL A 35 8.78 -4.02 12.35
N GLN A 36 8.44 -4.38 11.11
CA GLN A 36 7.09 -4.80 10.77
C GLN A 36 7.07 -5.62 9.50
N GLU A 37 6.24 -6.66 9.51
CA GLU A 37 5.92 -7.47 8.34
C GLU A 37 4.43 -7.31 7.99
N LEU A 38 4.13 -7.09 6.71
CA LEU A 38 2.77 -6.95 6.19
C LEU A 38 2.35 -8.27 5.52
N LYS A 39 2.07 -9.29 6.34
CA LYS A 39 1.78 -10.66 5.91
C LYS A 39 0.34 -10.85 5.45
N ASP A 40 0.11 -11.96 4.75
CA ASP A 40 -1.21 -12.57 4.46
C ASP A 40 -2.20 -11.71 3.67
N GLU A 41 -1.73 -10.66 3.02
CA GLU A 41 -2.57 -9.81 2.17
C GLU A 41 -2.36 -10.07 0.68
N HIS A 42 -1.12 -10.26 0.21
CA HIS A 42 -0.82 -10.58 -1.18
C HIS A 42 -0.76 -12.10 -1.43
N GLU A 43 -1.29 -12.55 -2.56
CA GLU A 43 -1.18 -13.95 -3.02
C GLU A 43 -0.11 -14.07 -4.12
N GLY A 44 1.13 -14.39 -3.73
CA GLY A 44 2.24 -14.53 -4.66
C GLY A 44 3.20 -13.32 -4.68
N PRO A 45 4.17 -13.29 -5.60
CA PRO A 45 5.23 -12.30 -5.62
C PRO A 45 4.73 -10.89 -5.86
N ILE A 46 5.32 -9.95 -5.12
CA ILE A 46 5.18 -8.51 -5.33
C ILE A 46 6.29 -8.09 -6.30
N TRP A 47 5.93 -7.58 -7.47
CA TRP A 47 6.92 -7.10 -8.46
C TRP A 47 7.20 -5.61 -8.35
N CYS A 48 6.25 -4.84 -7.82
CA CYS A 48 6.38 -3.40 -7.71
C CYS A 48 5.97 -2.87 -6.33
N MET A 49 6.80 -1.99 -5.78
CA MET A 49 6.53 -1.23 -4.57
C MET A 49 6.92 0.23 -4.78
N LYS A 50 6.02 1.18 -4.50
CA LYS A 50 6.27 2.62 -4.69
C LYS A 50 5.63 3.44 -3.59
N PHE A 51 6.43 4.28 -2.93
CA PHE A 51 5.89 5.31 -2.06
C PHE A 51 5.19 6.40 -2.88
N SER A 52 4.08 6.90 -2.33
CA SER A 52 3.47 8.15 -2.75
C SER A 52 4.43 9.33 -2.59
N CYS A 53 4.17 10.42 -3.32
CA CYS A 53 5.03 11.62 -3.26
C CYS A 53 5.13 12.24 -1.85
N CYS A 54 4.15 12.02 -0.98
CA CYS A 54 4.19 12.52 0.41
C CYS A 54 4.85 11.54 1.39
N GLY A 55 5.25 10.34 0.95
CA GLY A 55 5.89 9.32 1.78
C GLY A 55 4.98 8.64 2.80
N ARG A 56 3.69 8.97 2.86
CA ARG A 56 2.74 8.45 3.87
C ARG A 56 1.90 7.27 3.39
N LEU A 57 1.95 6.98 2.10
CA LEU A 57 1.30 5.84 1.47
C LEU A 57 2.33 5.02 0.68
N LEU A 58 2.18 3.70 0.71
CA LEU A 58 2.96 2.75 -0.06
C LEU A 58 2.01 1.95 -0.95
N ALA A 59 2.26 1.94 -2.26
CA ALA A 59 1.58 1.05 -3.19
C ALA A 59 2.39 -0.25 -3.36
N THR A 60 1.71 -1.39 -3.34
CA THR A 60 2.28 -2.71 -3.64
C THR A 60 1.41 -3.42 -4.68
N ALA A 61 2.05 -4.09 -5.64
CA ALA A 61 1.38 -4.76 -6.74
C ALA A 61 2.22 -5.94 -7.28
N GLY A 62 1.55 -6.98 -7.80
CA GLY A 62 2.22 -8.16 -8.31
C GLY A 62 1.30 -9.21 -8.94
N GLN A 63 1.59 -10.48 -8.66
CA GLN A 63 0.98 -11.64 -9.32
C GLN A 63 -0.52 -11.82 -9.02
N ASP A 64 -0.97 -11.44 -7.82
CA ASP A 64 -2.37 -11.56 -7.42
C ASP A 64 -3.32 -10.58 -8.14
N LYS A 65 -2.79 -9.73 -9.04
CA LYS A 65 -3.58 -8.83 -9.89
C LYS A 65 -4.27 -7.70 -9.11
N VAL A 66 -3.88 -7.52 -7.84
CA VAL A 66 -4.51 -6.59 -6.93
C VAL A 66 -3.50 -5.52 -6.50
N LEU A 67 -3.87 -4.26 -6.67
CA LEU A 67 -3.09 -3.13 -6.17
C LEU A 67 -3.53 -2.83 -4.74
N ARG A 68 -2.60 -2.89 -3.78
CA ARG A 68 -2.84 -2.54 -2.37
C ARG A 68 -2.14 -1.25 -2.00
N ILE A 69 -2.82 -0.41 -1.25
CA ILE A 69 -2.30 0.84 -0.71
C ILE A 69 -2.22 0.71 0.80
N TRP A 70 -1.02 0.85 1.35
CA TRP A 70 -0.74 0.85 2.78
C TRP A 70 -0.53 2.27 3.25
N VAL A 71 -0.92 2.55 4.48
CA VAL A 71 -0.83 3.88 5.06
C VAL A 71 -0.01 3.86 6.33
N VAL A 72 0.86 4.86 6.47
CA VAL A 72 1.63 5.10 7.69
C VAL A 72 0.64 5.40 8.81
N LYS A 73 0.81 4.75 9.97
CA LYS A 73 -0.09 4.82 11.13
C LYS A 73 -0.53 6.25 11.45
N ASP A 74 0.43 7.16 11.60
CA ASP A 74 0.18 8.56 11.97
C ASP A 74 -0.61 9.35 10.93
N ALA A 75 -0.65 8.87 9.68
CA ALA A 75 -1.39 9.48 8.58
C ALA A 75 -2.76 8.85 8.34
N TYR A 76 -3.10 7.73 9.01
CA TYR A 76 -4.33 6.99 8.77
C TYR A 76 -5.58 7.86 8.90
N GLN A 77 -5.70 8.61 10.01
CA GLN A 77 -6.88 9.45 10.27
C GLN A 77 -7.05 10.53 9.20
N PHE A 78 -5.95 11.14 8.75
CA PHE A 78 -5.98 12.17 7.70
C PHE A 78 -6.57 11.62 6.39
N PHE A 79 -6.12 10.44 5.95
CA PHE A 79 -6.62 9.85 4.71
C PHE A 79 -8.03 9.29 4.86
N GLN A 80 -8.38 8.81 6.05
CA GLN A 80 -9.74 8.36 6.34
C GLN A 80 -10.73 9.54 6.27
N ASP A 81 -10.42 10.67 6.89
CA ASP A 81 -11.26 11.87 6.83
C ASP A 81 -11.40 12.38 5.39
N MET A 82 -10.31 12.35 4.62
CA MET A 82 -10.30 12.71 3.20
C MET A 82 -11.25 11.83 2.37
N ARG A 83 -11.20 10.50 2.58
CA ARG A 83 -12.10 9.53 1.92
C ARG A 83 -13.56 9.73 2.32
N SER A 84 -13.82 9.95 3.61
CA SER A 84 -15.17 10.19 4.14
C SER A 84 -15.81 11.45 3.55
N LYS A 85 -15.05 12.56 3.46
CA LYS A 85 -15.52 13.82 2.85
C LYS A 85 -15.88 13.63 1.37
N TYR A 86 -15.02 12.97 0.60
CA TYR A 86 -15.26 12.72 -0.83
C TYR A 86 -16.53 11.90 -1.07
N ASN A 87 -16.76 10.87 -0.25
CA ASN A 87 -17.94 10.01 -0.36
C ASN A 87 -19.24 10.72 0.08
N ALA A 88 -19.18 11.61 1.06
CA ALA A 88 -20.32 12.39 1.52
C ALA A 88 -20.82 13.38 0.46
N GLU A 89 -19.92 13.95 -0.34
CA GLU A 89 -20.24 14.99 -1.31
C GLU A 89 -20.85 14.46 -2.63
N LYS A 90 -20.93 13.14 -2.85
CA LYS A 90 -21.46 12.51 -4.09
C LYS A 90 -20.95 13.14 -5.40
N VAL A 91 -19.74 13.71 -5.39
CA VAL A 91 -19.12 14.34 -6.56
C VAL A 91 -18.51 13.26 -7.46
N SER A 92 -19.36 12.58 -8.23
CA SER A 92 -18.89 11.73 -9.33
C SER A 92 -19.02 12.50 -10.65
N PRO A 93 -17.91 12.83 -11.33
CA PRO A 93 -17.95 12.93 -12.77
C PRO A 93 -18.19 11.49 -13.27
N THR A 94 -19.40 11.26 -13.78
CA THR A 94 -19.89 10.12 -14.57
C THR A 94 -19.19 8.77 -14.33
N PRO A 95 -19.86 7.76 -13.72
CA PRO A 95 -19.27 6.43 -13.64
C PRO A 95 -19.02 5.91 -15.06
N SER A 96 -17.76 5.58 -15.38
CA SER A 96 -17.46 4.78 -16.56
C SER A 96 -18.12 3.41 -16.37
N GLN A 97 -18.52 2.75 -17.46
CA GLN A 97 -19.24 1.47 -17.39
C GLN A 97 -18.47 0.36 -16.65
N GLU A 98 -17.18 0.54 -16.43
CA GLU A 98 -16.33 -0.37 -15.64
C GLU A 98 -16.46 -0.21 -14.11
N SER A 99 -17.12 0.83 -13.61
CA SER A 99 -17.33 1.02 -12.17
C SER A 99 -18.16 -0.10 -11.52
N LEU A 100 -18.91 -0.88 -12.32
CA LEU A 100 -19.82 -1.92 -11.84
C LEU A 100 -19.12 -3.26 -11.51
N VAL A 101 -17.90 -3.48 -11.98
CA VAL A 101 -17.16 -4.75 -11.78
C VAL A 101 -16.19 -4.72 -10.61
N SER A 102 -15.94 -3.56 -9.98
CA SER A 102 -15.02 -3.41 -8.85
C SER A 102 -15.68 -3.56 -7.46
N HIS A 103 -16.91 -4.05 -7.36
CA HIS A 103 -17.64 -4.20 -6.08
C HIS A 103 -17.24 -5.49 -5.31
N HIS A 104 -15.96 -5.65 -5.00
CA HIS A 104 -15.50 -6.62 -4.00
C HIS A 104 -14.50 -5.94 -3.07
N SER A 105 -15.00 -5.06 -2.21
CA SER A 105 -14.28 -4.60 -1.02
C SER A 105 -15.16 -4.93 0.16
N SER A 106 -14.68 -5.87 0.99
CA SER A 106 -15.23 -6.16 2.31
C SER A 106 -15.43 -4.87 3.08
N ASP A 107 -16.57 -4.75 3.77
CA ASP A 107 -16.84 -3.65 4.68
C ASP A 107 -15.67 -3.49 5.66
N ASP A 108 -15.03 -2.33 5.60
CA ASP A 108 -13.79 -2.05 6.31
C ASP A 108 -14.11 -1.91 7.83
N ASN A 109 -13.54 -2.80 8.65
CA ASN A 109 -13.66 -2.78 10.11
C ASN A 109 -12.81 -1.65 10.73
N HIS A 110 -13.11 -0.40 10.35
CA HIS A 110 -12.32 0.79 10.69
C HIS A 110 -12.22 1.03 12.20
N THR A 111 -13.26 0.69 12.96
CA THR A 111 -13.28 0.81 14.43
C THR A 111 -12.24 -0.10 15.08
N ALA A 112 -12.15 -1.35 14.63
CA ALA A 112 -11.13 -2.27 15.13
C ALA A 112 -9.71 -1.83 14.74
N ILE A 113 -9.52 -1.25 13.55
CA ILE A 113 -8.23 -0.67 13.16
C ILE A 113 -7.85 0.46 14.12
N LEU A 114 -8.74 1.42 14.36
CA LEU A 114 -8.45 2.55 15.26
C LEU A 114 -8.18 2.12 16.70
N GLU A 115 -8.85 1.07 17.18
CA GLU A 115 -8.57 0.49 18.49
C GLU A 115 -7.20 -0.20 18.53
N ALA A 116 -6.87 -1.00 17.51
CA ALA A 116 -5.56 -1.64 17.40
C ALA A 116 -4.41 -0.63 17.33
N LEU A 117 -4.61 0.52 16.65
CA LEU A 117 -3.60 1.58 16.57
C LEU A 117 -3.33 2.28 17.91
N LYS A 118 -4.23 2.17 18.90
CA LYS A 118 -4.06 2.76 20.24
C LYS A 118 -3.32 1.85 21.23
N SER A 119 -3.05 0.59 20.85
CA SER A 119 -2.27 -0.33 21.68
C SER A 119 -0.80 0.11 21.80
N ASP A 120 -0.19 -0.10 22.96
CA ASP A 120 1.25 0.14 23.18
C ASP A 120 2.12 -0.70 22.23
N GLU A 121 1.65 -1.90 21.87
CA GLU A 121 2.33 -2.80 20.93
C GLU A 121 2.30 -2.25 19.50
N ALA A 122 1.30 -1.43 19.18
CA ALA A 122 1.20 -0.74 17.90
C ALA A 122 2.11 0.50 17.81
N ASN A 123 2.74 0.95 18.91
CA ASN A 123 3.67 2.10 18.86
C ASN A 123 4.97 1.79 18.14
N ARG A 124 5.33 0.51 18.00
CA ARG A 124 6.49 0.09 17.20
C ARG A 124 6.18 -0.02 15.71
N LEU A 125 4.90 -0.13 15.32
CA LEU A 125 4.49 -0.35 13.94
C LEU A 125 4.49 0.97 13.15
N ILE A 126 4.99 0.91 11.91
CA ILE A 126 5.08 2.08 11.02
C ILE A 126 3.84 2.21 10.15
N PHE A 127 3.33 1.08 9.65
CA PHE A 127 2.15 0.98 8.81
C PHE A 127 0.96 0.42 9.59
N VAL A 128 -0.24 0.76 9.15
CA VAL A 128 -1.43 0.00 9.51
C VAL A 128 -1.32 -1.40 8.91
N SER A 129 -1.53 -2.43 9.72
CA SER A 129 -1.34 -3.83 9.31
C SER A 129 -2.31 -4.32 8.25
N LYS A 130 -3.38 -3.56 7.97
CA LYS A 130 -4.33 -3.82 6.88
C LYS A 130 -4.20 -2.74 5.79
N PRO A 131 -4.38 -3.11 4.50
CA PRO A 131 -4.40 -2.15 3.42
C PRO A 131 -5.49 -1.08 3.63
N PHE A 132 -5.16 0.17 3.33
CA PHE A 132 -6.10 1.28 3.29
C PHE A 132 -7.03 1.21 2.07
N CYS A 133 -6.48 0.78 0.93
CA CYS A 133 -7.24 0.53 -0.29
C CYS A 133 -6.76 -0.76 -0.97
N THR A 134 -7.71 -1.46 -1.58
CA THR A 134 -7.48 -2.65 -2.39
C THR A 134 -8.22 -2.45 -3.71
N TYR A 135 -7.49 -2.45 -4.81
CA TYR A 135 -8.01 -2.22 -6.15
C TYR A 135 -7.91 -3.49 -6.98
N SER A 136 -9.09 -3.97 -7.38
CA SER A 136 -9.27 -5.16 -8.21
C SER A 136 -9.90 -4.76 -9.54
N GLY A 137 -9.51 -5.44 -10.62
CA GLY A 137 -10.04 -5.19 -11.96
C GLY A 137 -9.08 -5.56 -13.08
N HIS A 138 -7.78 -5.61 -12.79
CA HIS A 138 -6.82 -6.22 -13.71
C HIS A 138 -7.06 -7.74 -13.81
N THR A 139 -6.92 -8.27 -15.01
CA THR A 139 -7.16 -9.71 -15.28
C THR A 139 -5.86 -10.51 -15.35
N SER A 140 -4.72 -9.82 -15.25
CA SER A 140 -3.40 -10.39 -15.17
C SER A 140 -2.50 -9.56 -14.24
N ASP A 141 -1.36 -10.14 -13.95
CA ASP A 141 -0.16 -9.65 -13.31
C ASP A 141 0.05 -8.12 -13.42
N LEU A 142 0.17 -7.41 -12.29
CA LEU A 142 0.50 -5.97 -12.26
C LEU A 142 2.01 -5.76 -12.26
N LEU A 143 2.51 -5.11 -13.30
CA LEU A 143 3.95 -4.98 -13.55
C LEU A 143 4.57 -3.74 -12.88
N ASP A 144 3.85 -2.61 -12.90
CA ASP A 144 4.35 -1.34 -12.36
C ASP A 144 3.21 -0.43 -11.91
N VAL A 145 3.56 0.50 -11.03
CA VAL A 145 2.66 1.49 -10.42
C VAL A 145 3.29 2.87 -10.48
N SER A 146 2.48 3.90 -10.78
CA SER A 146 2.91 5.30 -10.77
C SER A 146 1.97 6.18 -9.98
N TRP A 147 2.54 7.05 -9.15
CA TRP A 147 1.81 8.01 -8.32
C TRP A 147 1.81 9.40 -8.95
N SER A 148 0.68 10.09 -8.86
CA SER A 148 0.61 11.54 -9.01
C SER A 148 0.78 12.26 -7.66
N LYS A 149 1.01 13.58 -7.71
CA LYS A 149 1.03 14.43 -6.50
C LYS A 149 -0.34 14.55 -5.80
N ASN A 150 -1.42 14.27 -6.53
CA ASN A 150 -2.80 14.39 -6.06
C ASN A 150 -3.44 13.02 -5.81
N TYR A 151 -2.64 12.01 -5.43
CA TYR A 151 -3.10 10.68 -5.04
C TYR A 151 -3.85 9.87 -6.11
N PHE A 152 -3.82 10.30 -7.37
CA PHE A 152 -4.11 9.40 -8.49
C PHE A 152 -2.99 8.39 -8.66
N ILE A 153 -3.37 7.19 -9.09
CA ILE A 153 -2.49 6.05 -9.25
C ILE A 153 -2.76 5.44 -10.61
N LEU A 154 -1.69 5.14 -11.36
CA LEU A 154 -1.76 4.29 -12.54
C LEU A 154 -1.16 2.93 -12.22
N SER A 155 -1.83 1.86 -12.63
CA SER A 155 -1.28 0.50 -12.63
C SER A 155 -1.24 -0.04 -14.05
N SER A 156 -0.12 -0.69 -14.41
CA SER A 156 0.06 -1.36 -15.69
C SER A 156 0.09 -2.88 -15.50
N SER A 157 -0.47 -3.64 -16.44
CA SER A 157 -0.62 -5.08 -16.30
C SER A 157 -0.32 -5.85 -17.59
N MET A 158 0.03 -7.13 -17.43
CA MET A 158 0.12 -8.10 -18.53
C MET A 158 -1.22 -8.33 -19.25
N ASP A 159 -2.34 -7.86 -18.70
CA ASP A 159 -3.64 -7.86 -19.37
C ASP A 159 -3.75 -6.84 -20.51
N LYS A 160 -2.66 -6.12 -20.79
CA LYS A 160 -2.52 -5.12 -21.84
C LYS A 160 -3.29 -3.83 -21.57
N THR A 161 -3.71 -3.60 -20.32
CA THR A 161 -4.42 -2.38 -19.91
C THR A 161 -3.62 -1.56 -18.91
N VAL A 162 -3.93 -0.26 -18.86
CA VAL A 162 -3.55 0.62 -17.76
C VAL A 162 -4.80 1.08 -17.04
N ARG A 163 -4.83 1.02 -15.70
CA ARG A 163 -5.98 1.47 -14.92
C ARG A 163 -5.64 2.68 -14.07
N LEU A 164 -6.60 3.60 -13.97
CA LEU A 164 -6.54 4.82 -13.16
C LEU A 164 -7.36 4.66 -11.89
N TRP A 165 -6.75 4.97 -10.76
CA TRP A 165 -7.34 4.88 -9.43
C TRP A 165 -7.14 6.19 -8.67
N HIS A 166 -7.89 6.37 -7.59
CA HIS A 166 -7.68 7.45 -6.64
C HIS A 166 -8.03 6.98 -5.22
N ILE A 167 -7.19 7.28 -4.23
CA ILE A 167 -7.30 6.73 -2.85
C ILE A 167 -8.63 7.04 -2.14
N SER A 168 -9.34 8.09 -2.57
CA SER A 168 -10.64 8.44 -2.00
C SER A 168 -11.78 7.57 -2.52
N ARG A 169 -11.58 6.82 -3.60
CA ARG A 169 -12.62 6.02 -4.28
C ARG A 169 -12.22 4.55 -4.26
N LYS A 170 -13.23 3.68 -4.23
CA LYS A 170 -13.04 2.21 -4.33
C LYS A 170 -13.04 1.75 -5.79
N GLU A 171 -13.78 2.44 -6.66
CA GLU A 171 -13.88 2.08 -8.07
C GLU A 171 -12.65 2.45 -8.92
N CYS A 172 -12.49 1.71 -10.01
CA CYS A 172 -11.63 2.10 -11.13
C CYS A 172 -12.22 3.34 -11.80
N LEU A 173 -11.40 4.37 -12.01
CA LEU A 173 -11.83 5.60 -12.68
C LEU A 173 -11.84 5.43 -14.20
N CYS A 174 -10.79 4.81 -14.74
CA CYS A 174 -10.60 4.64 -16.17
C CYS A 174 -9.69 3.43 -16.46
N CYS A 175 -9.92 2.80 -17.60
CA CYS A 175 -9.09 1.75 -18.17
C CYS A 175 -8.69 2.19 -19.58
N PHE A 176 -7.40 2.13 -19.87
CA PHE A 176 -6.79 2.52 -21.14
C PHE A 176 -6.28 1.29 -21.88
#